data_AF-A0AB36IVG1-F1
#
_entry.id   AF-A0AB36IVG1-F1
#
_cell.length_a   1.000
_cell.length_b   1.000
_cell.length_c   1.000
_cell.angle_alpha   90.00
_cell.angle_beta   90.00
_cell.angle_gamma   90.00
#
_symmetry.space_group_name_H-M   'P 1'
#
loop_
_entity.id
_entity.type
_entity.pdbx_description
1 polymer ?
#
loop_
_entity_poly.entity_id
_entity_poly.type
_entity_poly.pdbx_seq_one_letter_code
_entity_poly.pdbx_strand_id
1 'polypeptide(L)'
;MITEQATTFARMFRGYDPAAVDAYIEKSITKQQLLFEEVESLRERLKESCDEAAALRIEVTVLRDEVAALTDSSPAPYAMQQRIAAMLQRTINEVSEMQAEARAESEALIAAAEAKNEAAQRKYTELLADIAAQRKALDAEYEETKKKQDAELAAMRAEAQSAIEDAWNAARREHEQLLADAKQGADQYREQARRTVDEASQQRIKILEQLVGVYRGLEGFPAALESAYQERQNPPEASVVVPLDPNISRLPAGF
;
A
#
# COMPACT_ATOMS: atom_id res chain seq x y z
N MET A 1 8.14 31.23 97.69
CA MET A 1 7.60 30.35 98.75
C MET A 1 6.16 30.02 98.40
N ILE A 2 5.82 28.74 98.24
CA ILE A 2 4.42 28.30 98.12
C ILE A 2 4.04 27.73 99.49
N THR A 3 3.27 28.48 100.26
CA THR A 3 2.77 28.04 101.57
C THR A 3 1.51 27.22 101.37
N GLU A 4 1.59 25.89 101.49
CA GLU A 4 0.39 25.05 101.50
C GLU A 4 -0.41 25.28 102.79
N GLN A 5 -1.72 25.44 102.64
CA GLN A 5 -2.64 25.56 103.76
C GLN A 5 -2.81 24.20 104.44
N ALA A 6 -2.90 24.20 105.78
CA ALA A 6 -3.04 22.97 106.55
C ALA A 6 -4.39 22.28 106.23
N THR A 7 -4.33 21.06 105.69
CA THR A 7 -5.50 20.25 105.36
C THR A 7 -6.14 19.69 106.62
N THR A 8 -7.45 19.93 106.77
CA THR A 8 -8.25 19.41 107.90
C THR A 8 -9.10 18.22 107.44
N PHE A 9 -8.80 17.04 107.99
CA PHE A 9 -9.53 15.80 107.69
C PHE A 9 -10.81 15.68 108.52
N ALA A 10 -11.85 15.08 107.94
CA ALA A 10 -13.09 14.79 108.65
C ALA A 10 -12.86 13.73 109.75
N ARG A 11 -13.56 13.88 110.88
CA ARG A 11 -13.36 13.06 112.09
C ARG A 11 -14.53 12.08 112.29
N MET A 12 -14.24 10.79 112.32
CA MET A 12 -15.18 9.71 112.60
C MET A 12 -15.05 9.19 114.05
N PHE A 13 -15.99 8.33 114.48
CA PHE A 13 -16.12 7.83 115.86
C PHE A 13 -14.85 7.14 116.45
N ARG A 14 -13.87 6.78 115.62
CA ARG A 14 -12.58 6.20 116.05
C ARG A 14 -11.33 6.87 115.46
N GLY A 15 -11.41 8.05 114.87
CA GLY A 15 -10.23 8.73 114.31
C GLY A 15 -10.55 9.76 113.23
N TYR A 16 -9.62 9.98 112.32
CA TYR A 16 -9.92 10.61 111.03
C TYR A 16 -10.48 9.57 110.05
N ASP A 17 -11.15 10.01 108.99
CA ASP A 17 -11.53 9.12 107.89
C ASP A 17 -10.27 8.57 107.20
N PRO A 18 -9.99 7.25 107.25
CA PRO A 18 -8.77 6.68 106.70
C PRO A 18 -8.68 6.91 105.18
N ALA A 19 -9.80 6.81 104.44
CA ALA A 19 -9.79 6.99 103.00
C ALA A 19 -9.37 8.42 102.59
N ALA A 20 -9.78 9.43 103.36
CA ALA A 20 -9.37 10.82 103.14
C ALA A 20 -7.90 11.09 103.50
N VAL A 21 -7.35 10.38 104.49
CA VAL A 21 -5.93 10.47 104.89
C VAL A 21 -5.05 9.75 103.88
N ASP A 22 -5.40 8.53 103.48
CA ASP A 22 -4.66 7.72 102.51
C ASP A 22 -4.59 8.41 101.15
N ALA A 23 -5.71 8.95 100.65
CA ALA A 23 -5.74 9.74 99.41
C ALA A 23 -4.88 11.02 99.48
N TYR A 24 -4.72 11.62 100.67
CA TYR A 24 -3.79 12.75 100.86
C TYR A 24 -2.33 12.28 100.90
N ILE A 25 -2.04 11.15 101.53
CA ILE A 25 -0.70 10.54 101.54
C ILE A 25 -0.27 10.18 100.11
N GLU A 26 -1.13 9.55 99.31
CA GLU A 26 -0.88 9.27 97.89
C GLU A 26 -0.65 10.57 97.09
N LYS A 27 -1.44 11.61 97.33
CA LYS A 27 -1.25 12.93 96.71
C LYS A 27 0.07 13.59 97.12
N SER A 28 0.49 13.45 98.37
CA SER A 28 1.78 13.95 98.86
C SER A 28 2.96 13.17 98.30
N ILE A 29 2.86 11.83 98.18
CA ILE A 29 3.89 10.97 97.59
C ILE A 29 4.06 11.28 96.11
N THR A 30 2.97 11.33 95.34
CA THR A 30 3.01 11.68 93.91
C THR A 30 3.55 13.09 93.67
N LYS A 31 3.21 14.06 94.52
CA LYS A 31 3.81 15.40 94.48
C LYS A 31 5.31 15.39 94.81
N GLN A 32 5.74 14.60 95.79
CA GLN A 32 7.16 14.46 96.14
C GLN A 32 7.96 13.78 95.03
N GLN A 33 7.40 12.77 94.37
CA GLN A 33 7.98 12.13 93.19
C GLN A 33 8.15 13.12 92.03
N LEU A 34 7.10 13.88 91.68
CA LEU A 34 7.16 14.89 90.64
C LEU A 34 8.21 15.98 90.95
N LEU A 35 8.31 16.44 92.19
CA LEU A 35 9.34 17.41 92.59
C LEU A 35 10.76 16.82 92.56
N PHE A 36 10.90 15.52 92.80
CA PHE A 36 12.19 14.83 92.70
C PHE A 36 12.62 14.70 91.24
N GLU A 37 11.72 14.24 90.37
CA GLU A 37 11.91 14.20 88.91
C GLU A 37 12.23 15.59 88.32
N GLU A 38 11.54 16.64 88.77
CA GLU A 38 11.81 18.02 88.36
C GLU A 38 13.22 18.46 88.79
N VAL A 39 13.63 18.18 90.03
CA VAL A 39 14.99 18.50 90.53
C VAL A 39 16.08 17.71 89.80
N GLU A 40 15.83 16.45 89.44
CA GLU A 40 16.76 15.67 88.63
C GLU A 40 16.87 16.24 87.20
N SER A 41 15.75 16.55 86.55
CA SER A 41 15.75 17.17 85.21
C SER A 41 16.46 18.54 85.20
N LEU A 42 16.34 19.34 86.27
CA LEU A 42 17.04 20.61 86.40
C LEU A 42 18.55 20.43 86.64
N ARG A 43 18.96 19.35 87.31
CA ARG A 43 20.38 19.00 87.48
C ARG A 43 21.00 18.52 86.17
N GLU A 44 20.29 17.72 85.39
CA GLU A 44 20.74 17.28 84.06
C GLU A 44 20.91 18.48 83.12
N ARG A 45 19.90 19.34 83.02
CA ARG A 45 19.98 20.59 82.22
C ARG A 45 21.07 21.54 82.68
N LEU A 46 21.31 21.65 84.00
CA LEU A 46 22.42 22.44 84.52
C LEU A 46 23.77 21.85 84.09
N LYS A 47 23.94 20.53 84.16
CA LYS A 47 25.15 19.84 83.73
C LYS A 47 25.39 20.02 82.23
N GLU A 48 24.36 19.80 81.41
CA GLU A 48 24.40 20.03 79.95
C GLU A 48 24.87 21.46 79.63
N SER A 49 24.28 22.47 80.27
CA SER A 49 24.70 23.88 80.07
C SER A 49 26.14 24.19 80.54
N CYS A 50 26.66 23.43 81.51
CA CYS A 50 28.06 23.54 81.95
C CYS A 50 29.03 22.87 80.96
N ASP A 51 28.63 21.73 80.38
CA ASP A 51 29.40 21.02 79.36
C ASP A 51 29.43 21.84 78.04
N GLU A 52 28.30 22.45 77.63
CA GLU A 52 28.23 23.43 76.54
C GLU A 52 29.14 24.65 76.80
N ALA A 53 29.08 25.24 78.00
CA ALA A 53 29.92 26.37 78.36
C ALA A 53 31.42 26.02 78.41
N ALA A 54 31.78 24.77 78.68
CA ALA A 54 33.15 24.28 78.58
C ALA A 54 33.59 24.13 77.12
N ALA A 55 32.74 23.54 76.25
CA ALA A 55 33.00 23.41 74.82
C ALA A 55 33.21 24.77 74.13
N LEU A 56 32.31 25.73 74.38
CA LEU A 56 32.42 27.10 73.84
C LEU A 56 33.68 27.83 74.30
N ARG A 57 34.16 27.59 75.53
CA ARG A 57 35.44 28.15 75.99
C ARG A 57 36.63 27.60 75.22
N ILE A 58 36.62 26.30 74.89
CA ILE A 58 37.67 25.66 74.09
C ILE A 58 37.66 26.24 72.67
N GLU A 59 36.49 26.34 72.04
CA GLU A 59 36.34 26.96 70.72
C GLU A 59 36.85 28.41 70.69
N VAL A 60 36.46 29.23 71.68
CA VAL A 60 36.95 30.61 71.83
C VAL A 60 38.47 30.68 72.02
N THR A 61 39.10 29.71 72.71
CA THR A 61 40.57 29.67 72.78
C THR A 61 41.23 29.30 71.45
N VAL A 62 40.70 28.32 70.72
CA VAL A 62 41.22 27.93 69.40
C VAL A 62 41.09 29.08 68.39
N LEU A 63 39.92 29.71 68.31
CA LEU A 63 39.69 30.87 67.44
C LEU A 63 40.57 32.07 67.84
N ARG A 64 40.87 32.25 69.13
CA ARG A 64 41.77 33.30 69.60
C ARG A 64 43.22 33.05 69.18
N ASP A 65 43.68 31.79 69.22
CA ASP A 65 45.03 31.42 68.78
C ASP A 65 45.16 31.52 67.25
N GLU A 66 44.12 31.15 66.49
CA GLU A 66 44.05 31.36 65.04
C GLU A 66 44.05 32.86 64.68
N VAL A 67 43.23 33.67 65.35
CA VAL A 67 43.25 35.14 65.18
C VAL A 67 44.62 35.71 65.55
N ALA A 68 45.27 35.24 66.61
CA ALA A 68 46.62 35.67 66.95
C ALA A 68 47.63 35.32 65.84
N ALA A 69 47.59 34.11 65.29
CA ALA A 69 48.44 33.69 64.18
C ALA A 69 48.19 34.48 62.89
N LEU A 70 46.94 34.86 62.61
CA LEU A 70 46.57 35.69 61.46
C LEU A 70 46.92 37.18 61.66
N THR A 71 46.98 37.64 62.91
CA THR A 71 47.15 39.07 63.27
C THR A 71 48.58 39.40 63.75
N ASP A 72 49.49 38.41 63.86
CA ASP A 72 50.89 38.67 64.24
C ASP A 72 51.64 39.43 63.13
N SER A 73 51.52 40.75 63.18
CA SER A 73 52.17 41.70 62.28
C SER A 73 53.59 42.04 62.71
N SER A 74 54.28 41.13 63.40
CA SER A 74 55.66 41.34 63.85
C SER A 74 56.59 41.66 62.67
N PRO A 75 57.40 42.74 62.74
CA PRO A 75 58.39 43.07 61.72
C PRO A 75 59.62 42.14 61.74
N ALA A 76 59.60 41.06 62.54
CA ALA A 76 60.65 40.06 62.57
C ALA A 76 60.74 39.29 61.24
N PRO A 77 61.94 39.07 60.67
CA PRO A 77 62.10 38.40 59.37
C PRO A 77 61.43 37.03 59.27
N TYR A 78 61.41 36.27 60.36
CA TYR A 78 60.82 34.93 60.42
C TYR A 78 59.29 34.93 60.30
N ALA A 79 58.61 35.89 60.96
CA ALA A 79 57.15 36.04 60.85
C ALA A 79 56.75 36.43 59.41
N MET A 80 57.54 37.29 58.77
CA MET A 80 57.35 37.65 57.36
C MET A 80 57.55 36.44 56.42
N GLN A 81 58.55 35.59 56.68
CA GLN A 81 58.76 34.34 55.93
C GLN A 81 57.59 33.37 56.08
N GLN A 82 57.09 33.16 57.30
CA GLN A 82 55.91 32.30 57.54
C GLN A 82 54.66 32.84 56.82
N ARG A 83 54.43 34.16 56.85
CA ARG A 83 53.31 34.79 56.15
C ARG A 83 53.41 34.67 54.62
N ILE A 84 54.61 34.78 54.06
CA ILE A 84 54.85 34.54 52.63
C ILE A 84 54.60 33.07 52.29
N ALA A 85 55.09 32.13 53.10
CA ALA A 85 54.84 30.71 52.89
C ALA A 85 53.33 30.36 52.96
N ALA A 86 52.60 30.93 53.91
CA ALA A 86 51.15 30.74 54.03
C ALA A 86 50.38 31.35 52.84
N MET A 87 50.76 32.54 52.36
CA MET A 87 50.16 33.11 51.14
C MET A 87 50.47 32.27 49.91
N LEU A 88 51.72 31.80 49.74
CA LEU A 88 52.09 30.93 48.62
C LEU A 88 51.29 29.62 48.66
N GLN A 89 51.20 28.96 49.81
CA GLN A 89 50.41 27.75 49.98
C GLN A 89 48.94 27.98 49.64
N ARG A 90 48.35 29.10 50.09
CA ARG A 90 46.98 29.49 49.73
C ARG A 90 46.81 29.66 48.23
N THR A 91 47.71 30.40 47.56
CA THR A 91 47.63 30.58 46.10
C THR A 91 47.82 29.27 45.32
N ILE A 92 48.62 28.33 45.83
CA ILE A 92 48.78 27.00 45.23
C ILE A 92 47.49 26.20 45.37
N ASN A 93 46.85 26.24 46.54
CA ASN A 93 45.56 25.60 46.76
C ASN A 93 44.48 26.19 45.84
N GLU A 94 44.32 27.52 45.82
CA GLU A 94 43.35 28.24 44.96
C GLU A 94 43.58 27.93 43.47
N VAL A 95 44.84 27.86 43.00
CA VAL A 95 45.17 27.44 41.62
C VAL A 95 44.84 25.97 41.37
N SER A 96 45.02 25.08 42.36
CA SER A 96 44.67 23.67 42.22
C SER A 96 43.15 23.43 42.16
N GLU A 97 42.38 24.22 42.92
CA GLU A 97 40.90 24.23 42.90
C GLU A 97 40.39 24.73 41.54
N MET A 98 40.85 25.91 41.09
CA MET A 98 40.50 26.44 39.76
C MET A 98 40.90 25.47 38.62
N GLN A 99 42.03 24.75 38.75
CA GLN A 99 42.42 23.76 37.75
C GLN A 99 41.52 22.52 37.79
N ALA A 100 41.06 22.08 38.95
CA ALA A 100 40.11 20.98 39.09
C ALA A 100 38.74 21.34 38.52
N GLU A 101 38.23 22.54 38.82
CA GLU A 101 36.98 23.07 38.28
C GLU A 101 37.04 23.20 36.76
N ALA A 102 38.08 23.84 36.21
CA ALA A 102 38.24 24.00 34.76
C ALA A 102 38.36 22.64 34.02
N ARG A 103 38.95 21.62 34.66
CA ARG A 103 38.96 20.26 34.11
C ARG A 103 37.56 19.64 34.13
N ALA A 104 36.85 19.70 35.25
CA ALA A 104 35.50 19.17 35.38
C ALA A 104 34.52 19.85 34.39
N GLU A 105 34.62 21.17 34.19
CA GLU A 105 33.85 21.89 33.16
C GLU A 105 34.21 21.40 31.75
N SER A 106 35.50 21.22 31.43
CA SER A 106 35.93 20.73 30.12
C SER A 106 35.45 19.30 29.84
N GLU A 107 35.48 18.42 30.84
CA GLU A 107 34.98 17.04 30.77
C GLU A 107 33.46 17.02 30.60
N ALA A 108 32.73 17.88 31.31
CA ALA A 108 31.28 18.03 31.15
C ALA A 108 30.90 18.56 29.75
N LEU A 109 31.67 19.49 29.18
CA LEU A 109 31.47 19.98 27.82
C LEU A 109 31.76 18.90 26.76
N ILE A 110 32.82 18.10 26.94
CA ILE A 110 33.14 16.97 26.06
C ILE A 110 32.01 15.92 26.12
N ALA A 111 31.62 15.48 27.31
CA ALA A 111 30.53 14.51 27.47
C ALA A 111 29.20 15.00 26.88
N ALA A 112 28.88 16.29 27.04
CA ALA A 112 27.70 16.91 26.42
C ALA A 112 27.78 17.00 24.90
N ALA A 113 28.98 17.16 24.32
CA ALA A 113 29.20 17.14 22.87
C ALA A 113 29.11 15.72 22.30
N GLU A 114 29.70 14.74 22.98
CA GLU A 114 29.63 13.32 22.63
C GLU A 114 28.19 12.80 22.66
N ALA A 115 27.45 13.06 23.74
CA ALA A 115 26.04 12.68 23.85
C ALA A 115 25.16 13.30 22.74
N LYS A 116 25.45 14.54 22.32
CA LYS A 116 24.78 15.19 21.17
C LYS A 116 25.15 14.53 19.85
N ASN A 117 26.42 14.16 19.66
CA ASN A 117 26.90 13.48 18.46
C ASN A 117 26.26 12.08 18.35
N GLU A 118 26.24 11.29 19.43
CA GLU A 118 25.54 10.01 19.47
C GLU A 118 24.04 10.16 19.15
N ALA A 119 23.36 11.14 19.76
CA ALA A 119 21.95 11.38 19.48
C ALA A 119 21.70 11.80 18.01
N ALA A 120 22.63 12.54 17.40
CA ALA A 120 22.58 12.88 15.97
C ALA A 120 22.84 11.65 15.07
N GLN A 121 23.79 10.79 15.44
CA GLN A 121 24.09 9.55 14.71
C GLN A 121 22.90 8.58 14.75
N ARG A 122 22.27 8.38 15.92
CA ARG A 122 21.08 7.53 16.06
C ARG A 122 19.94 8.01 15.15
N LYS A 123 19.63 9.31 15.19
CA LYS A 123 18.65 9.94 14.28
C LYS A 123 19.01 9.78 12.80
N TYR A 124 20.29 9.89 12.46
CA TYR A 124 20.74 9.69 11.08
C TYR A 124 20.56 8.24 10.63
N THR A 125 20.87 7.25 11.48
CA THR A 125 20.64 5.83 11.17
C THR A 125 19.16 5.47 11.10
N GLU A 126 18.32 6.08 11.93
CA GLU A 126 16.85 5.96 11.87
C GLU A 126 16.33 6.49 10.52
N LEU A 127 16.71 7.72 10.15
CA LEU A 127 16.32 8.31 8.85
C LEU A 127 16.80 7.50 7.65
N LEU A 128 18.01 6.92 7.71
CA LEU A 128 18.50 6.01 6.66
C LEU A 128 17.68 4.71 6.59
N ALA A 129 17.28 4.16 7.74
CA ALA A 129 16.42 2.98 7.79
C ALA A 129 15.02 3.27 7.23
N ASP A 130 14.43 4.42 7.57
CA ASP A 130 13.14 4.87 7.06
C ASP A 130 13.17 5.08 5.54
N ILE A 131 14.19 5.76 5.00
CA ILE A 131 14.36 5.94 3.56
C ILE A 131 14.56 4.60 2.86
N ALA A 132 15.31 3.67 3.46
CA ALA A 132 15.49 2.32 2.91
C ALA A 132 14.19 1.50 2.94
N ALA A 133 13.34 1.66 3.95
CA ALA A 133 12.02 1.05 4.02
C ALA A 133 11.06 1.64 2.97
N GLN A 134 11.01 2.96 2.84
CA GLN A 134 10.21 3.66 1.84
C GLN A 134 10.59 3.26 0.41
N ARG A 135 11.90 3.16 0.11
CA ARG A 135 12.38 2.67 -1.20
C ARG A 135 11.89 1.24 -1.48
N LYS A 136 12.06 0.32 -0.53
CA LYS A 136 11.58 -1.07 -0.68
C LYS A 136 10.07 -1.17 -0.89
N ALA A 137 9.29 -0.30 -0.23
CA ALA A 137 7.85 -0.25 -0.44
C ALA A 137 7.50 0.24 -1.85
N LEU A 138 8.11 1.35 -2.30
CA LEU A 138 7.93 1.88 -3.65
C LEU A 138 8.40 0.90 -4.75
N ASP A 139 9.52 0.21 -4.54
CA ASP A 139 10.03 -0.81 -5.47
C ASP A 139 9.05 -2.00 -5.59
N ALA A 140 8.41 -2.40 -4.47
CA ALA A 140 7.40 -3.45 -4.46
C ALA A 140 6.10 -3.00 -5.16
N GLU A 141 5.62 -1.79 -4.90
CA GLU A 141 4.47 -1.19 -5.59
C GLU A 141 4.72 -1.03 -7.10
N TYR A 142 5.94 -0.63 -7.48
CA TYR A 142 6.36 -0.53 -8.88
C TYR A 142 6.34 -1.91 -9.57
N GLU A 143 6.93 -2.94 -8.96
CA GLU A 143 6.92 -4.29 -9.53
C GLU A 143 5.52 -4.92 -9.54
N GLU A 144 4.63 -4.58 -8.60
CA GLU A 144 3.23 -5.02 -8.64
C GLU A 144 2.43 -4.32 -9.75
N THR A 145 2.54 -3.00 -9.87
CA THR A 145 1.85 -2.22 -10.91
C THR A 145 2.34 -2.59 -12.31
N LYS A 146 3.64 -2.80 -12.49
CA LYS A 146 4.23 -3.32 -13.73
C LYS A 146 3.70 -4.71 -14.09
N LYS A 147 3.63 -5.65 -13.14
CA LYS A 147 3.02 -6.98 -13.38
C LYS A 147 1.55 -6.91 -13.77
N LYS A 148 0.78 -5.99 -13.18
CA LYS A 148 -0.62 -5.73 -13.57
C LYS A 148 -0.70 -5.23 -15.01
N GLN A 149 0.10 -4.22 -15.37
CA GLN A 149 0.16 -3.68 -16.73
C GLN A 149 0.61 -4.72 -17.76
N ASP A 150 1.64 -5.53 -17.46
CA ASP A 150 2.09 -6.61 -18.33
C ASP A 150 1.00 -7.68 -18.53
N ALA A 151 0.23 -8.00 -17.48
CA ALA A 151 -0.91 -8.92 -17.57
C ALA A 151 -2.08 -8.34 -18.38
N GLU A 152 -2.42 -7.06 -18.20
CA GLU A 152 -3.42 -6.35 -18.99
C GLU A 152 -3.04 -6.29 -20.49
N LEU A 153 -1.77 -5.96 -20.79
CA LEU A 153 -1.25 -5.97 -22.15
C LEU A 153 -1.23 -7.39 -22.77
N ALA A 154 -0.95 -8.42 -21.98
CA ALA A 154 -1.06 -9.81 -22.43
C ALA A 154 -2.51 -10.21 -22.73
N ALA A 155 -3.47 -9.80 -21.88
CA ALA A 155 -4.89 -10.04 -22.08
C ALA A 155 -5.42 -9.35 -23.35
N MET A 156 -5.12 -8.05 -23.54
CA MET A 156 -5.51 -7.30 -24.74
C MET A 156 -4.91 -7.90 -26.01
N ARG A 157 -3.67 -8.41 -25.97
CA ARG A 157 -3.05 -9.11 -27.11
C ARG A 157 -3.74 -10.44 -27.42
N ALA A 158 -4.10 -11.22 -26.40
CA ALA A 158 -4.81 -12.48 -26.57
C ALA A 158 -6.24 -12.26 -27.12
N GLU A 159 -6.96 -11.24 -26.63
CA GLU A 159 -8.27 -10.83 -27.15
C GLU A 159 -8.19 -10.40 -28.61
N ALA A 160 -7.21 -9.54 -28.96
CA ALA A 160 -6.98 -9.12 -30.33
C ALA A 160 -6.61 -10.29 -31.27
N GLN A 161 -5.81 -11.26 -30.78
CA GLN A 161 -5.49 -12.47 -31.53
C GLN A 161 -6.73 -13.35 -31.77
N SER A 162 -7.55 -13.59 -30.74
CA SER A 162 -8.83 -14.31 -30.88
C SER A 162 -9.74 -13.63 -31.90
N ALA A 163 -9.91 -12.30 -31.81
CA ALA A 163 -10.74 -11.55 -32.74
C ALA A 163 -10.25 -11.63 -34.19
N ILE A 164 -8.93 -11.66 -34.41
CA ILE A 164 -8.33 -11.85 -35.75
C ILE A 164 -8.59 -13.28 -36.26
N GLU A 165 -8.41 -14.30 -35.41
CA GLU A 165 -8.68 -15.70 -35.77
C GLU A 165 -10.17 -15.93 -36.07
N ASP A 166 -11.07 -15.38 -35.27
CA ASP A 166 -12.52 -15.46 -35.48
C ASP A 166 -12.94 -14.77 -36.78
N ALA A 167 -12.43 -13.56 -37.05
CA ALA A 167 -12.68 -12.84 -38.29
C ALA A 167 -12.12 -13.58 -39.52
N TRP A 168 -10.92 -14.17 -39.41
CA TRP A 168 -10.32 -14.98 -40.48
C TRP A 168 -11.13 -16.25 -40.75
N ASN A 169 -11.58 -16.94 -39.69
CA ASN A 169 -12.43 -18.12 -39.79
C ASN A 169 -13.80 -17.78 -40.40
N ALA A 170 -14.39 -16.64 -40.05
CA ALA A 170 -15.64 -16.16 -40.65
C ALA A 170 -15.48 -15.88 -42.16
N ALA A 171 -14.51 -15.04 -42.53
CA ALA A 171 -14.23 -14.72 -43.93
C ALA A 171 -13.90 -15.97 -44.77
N ARG A 172 -13.21 -16.95 -44.18
CA ARG A 172 -12.93 -18.24 -44.81
C ARG A 172 -14.21 -19.03 -45.07
N ARG A 173 -15.14 -19.11 -44.11
CA ARG A 173 -16.44 -19.81 -44.28
C ARG A 173 -17.29 -19.14 -45.36
N GLU A 174 -17.36 -17.81 -45.36
CA GLU A 174 -18.07 -17.04 -46.40
C GLU A 174 -17.48 -17.32 -47.79
N HIS A 175 -16.16 -17.31 -47.93
CA HIS A 175 -15.48 -17.65 -49.17
C HIS A 175 -15.73 -19.10 -49.61
N GLU A 176 -15.70 -20.07 -48.68
CA GLU A 176 -16.02 -21.48 -48.98
C GLU A 176 -17.49 -21.67 -49.40
N GLN A 177 -18.43 -20.92 -48.81
CA GLN A 177 -19.84 -20.87 -49.22
C GLN A 177 -20.02 -20.28 -50.62
N LEU A 178 -19.48 -19.09 -50.88
CA LEU A 178 -19.55 -18.44 -52.20
C LEU A 178 -18.92 -19.30 -53.31
N LEU A 179 -17.85 -20.05 -53.01
CA LEU A 179 -17.28 -21.02 -53.95
C LEU A 179 -18.17 -22.25 -54.18
N ALA A 180 -18.92 -22.70 -53.17
CA ALA A 180 -19.88 -23.79 -53.31
C ALA A 180 -21.08 -23.36 -54.18
N ASP A 181 -21.65 -22.19 -53.90
CA ASP A 181 -22.77 -21.61 -54.64
C ASP A 181 -22.39 -21.35 -56.11
N ALA A 182 -21.20 -20.78 -56.35
CA ALA A 182 -20.69 -20.53 -57.71
C ALA A 182 -20.47 -21.83 -58.50
N LYS A 183 -20.00 -22.91 -57.85
CA LYS A 183 -19.89 -24.25 -58.48
C LYS A 183 -21.27 -24.81 -58.80
N GLN A 184 -22.21 -24.78 -57.86
CA GLN A 184 -23.57 -25.28 -58.07
C GLN A 184 -24.26 -24.54 -59.21
N GLY A 185 -24.14 -23.20 -59.28
CA GLY A 185 -24.63 -22.41 -60.41
C GLY A 185 -23.98 -22.79 -61.74
N ALA A 186 -22.65 -22.95 -61.77
CA ALA A 186 -21.94 -23.38 -62.97
C ALA A 186 -22.36 -24.79 -63.46
N ASP A 187 -22.62 -25.72 -62.55
CA ASP A 187 -23.09 -27.07 -62.88
C ASP A 187 -24.54 -27.07 -63.36
N GLN A 188 -25.42 -26.23 -62.79
CA GLN A 188 -26.77 -26.01 -63.34
C GLN A 188 -26.74 -25.46 -64.76
N TYR A 189 -25.89 -24.46 -65.05
CA TYR A 189 -25.72 -23.94 -66.41
C TYR A 189 -25.17 -25.00 -67.37
N ARG A 190 -24.22 -25.84 -66.94
CA ARG A 190 -23.72 -26.99 -67.73
C ARG A 190 -24.82 -28.00 -68.03
N GLU A 191 -25.67 -28.32 -67.06
CA GLU A 191 -26.80 -29.23 -67.27
C GLU A 191 -27.83 -28.64 -68.23
N GLN A 192 -28.19 -27.36 -68.09
CA GLN A 192 -29.09 -26.68 -69.02
C GLN A 192 -28.53 -26.66 -70.44
N ALA A 193 -27.24 -26.36 -70.60
CA ALA A 193 -26.56 -26.38 -71.89
C ALA A 193 -26.49 -27.80 -72.51
N ARG A 194 -26.35 -28.86 -71.69
CA ARG A 194 -26.46 -30.24 -72.17
C ARG A 194 -27.87 -30.53 -72.68
N ARG A 195 -28.90 -30.21 -71.90
CA ARG A 195 -30.31 -30.45 -72.29
C ARG A 195 -30.67 -29.74 -73.60
N THR A 196 -30.26 -28.48 -73.79
CA THR A 196 -30.54 -27.76 -75.06
C THR A 196 -29.76 -28.33 -76.24
N VAL A 197 -28.53 -28.82 -76.04
CA VAL A 197 -27.77 -29.56 -77.06
C VAL A 197 -28.41 -30.90 -77.39
N ASP A 198 -28.91 -31.63 -76.40
CA ASP A 198 -29.62 -32.90 -76.59
C ASP A 198 -30.95 -32.68 -77.34
N GLU A 199 -31.73 -31.66 -76.98
CA GLU A 199 -32.96 -31.25 -77.68
C GLU A 199 -32.68 -30.85 -79.14
N ALA A 200 -31.66 -30.02 -79.39
CA ALA A 200 -31.25 -29.65 -80.73
C ALA A 200 -30.78 -30.87 -81.55
N SER A 201 -30.11 -31.82 -80.90
CA SER A 201 -29.69 -33.10 -81.52
C SER A 201 -30.90 -33.97 -81.87
N GLN A 202 -31.92 -34.06 -81.01
CA GLN A 202 -33.17 -34.77 -81.30
C GLN A 202 -33.95 -34.10 -82.45
N GLN A 203 -34.01 -32.76 -82.49
CA GLN A 203 -34.62 -32.03 -83.61
C GLN A 203 -33.88 -32.33 -84.92
N ARG A 204 -32.54 -32.32 -84.90
CA ARG A 204 -31.72 -32.69 -86.06
C ARG A 204 -31.99 -34.12 -86.52
N ILE A 205 -32.11 -35.09 -85.61
CA ILE A 205 -32.48 -36.47 -85.95
C ILE A 205 -33.84 -36.52 -86.64
N LYS A 206 -34.88 -35.88 -86.06
CA LYS A 206 -36.22 -35.82 -86.67
C LYS A 206 -36.21 -35.21 -88.08
N ILE A 207 -35.45 -34.13 -88.30
CA ILE A 207 -35.30 -33.51 -89.63
C ILE A 207 -34.60 -34.47 -90.59
N LEU A 208 -33.55 -35.17 -90.16
CA LEU A 208 -32.86 -36.17 -90.99
C LEU A 208 -33.78 -37.35 -91.33
N GLU A 209 -34.59 -37.84 -90.39
CA GLU A 209 -35.61 -38.88 -90.62
C GLU A 209 -36.67 -38.42 -91.63
N GLN A 210 -37.18 -37.19 -91.49
CA GLN A 210 -38.12 -36.58 -92.44
C GLN A 210 -37.49 -36.46 -93.83
N LEU A 211 -36.24 -36.01 -93.94
CA LEU A 211 -35.52 -35.91 -95.21
C LEU A 211 -35.33 -37.30 -95.84
N VAL A 212 -34.95 -38.33 -95.08
CA VAL A 212 -34.88 -39.72 -95.58
C VAL A 212 -36.25 -40.22 -96.04
N GLY A 213 -37.32 -39.87 -95.34
CA GLY A 213 -38.70 -40.13 -95.77
C GLY A 213 -39.05 -39.47 -97.11
N VAL A 214 -38.68 -38.19 -97.28
CA VAL A 214 -38.85 -37.46 -98.55
C VAL A 214 -38.01 -38.09 -99.67
N TYR A 215 -36.75 -38.46 -99.41
CA TYR A 215 -35.90 -39.15 -100.39
C TYR A 215 -36.52 -40.48 -100.84
N ARG A 216 -37.03 -41.31 -99.93
CA ARG A 216 -37.74 -42.56 -100.28
C ARG A 216 -39.05 -42.31 -101.03
N GLY A 217 -39.80 -41.27 -100.68
CA GLY A 217 -40.98 -40.85 -101.43
C GLY A 217 -40.64 -40.39 -102.86
N LEU A 218 -39.46 -39.80 -103.04
CA LEU A 218 -38.92 -39.40 -104.33
C LEU A 218 -38.32 -40.56 -105.13
N GLU A 219 -37.91 -41.69 -104.53
CA GLU A 219 -37.39 -42.86 -105.28
C GLU A 219 -38.44 -43.45 -106.24
N GLY A 220 -39.73 -43.37 -105.93
CA GLY A 220 -40.82 -43.76 -106.83
C GLY A 220 -41.23 -42.69 -107.86
N PHE A 221 -40.81 -41.44 -107.67
CA PHE A 221 -41.24 -40.29 -108.48
C PHE A 221 -40.71 -40.31 -109.93
N PRO A 222 -39.48 -40.77 -110.24
CA PRO A 222 -39.04 -40.97 -111.62
C PRO A 222 -39.93 -41.94 -112.41
N ALA A 223 -40.29 -43.10 -111.84
CA ALA A 223 -41.15 -44.07 -112.51
C ALA A 223 -42.59 -43.56 -112.67
N ALA A 224 -43.09 -42.78 -111.70
CA ALA A 224 -44.39 -42.12 -111.81
C ALA A 224 -44.39 -41.00 -112.88
N LEU A 225 -43.30 -40.23 -112.99
CA LEU A 225 -43.11 -39.22 -114.05
C LEU A 225 -42.98 -39.88 -115.42
N GLU A 226 -42.20 -40.95 -115.57
CA GLU A 226 -42.09 -41.71 -116.82
C GLU A 226 -43.45 -42.27 -117.25
N SER A 227 -44.24 -42.80 -116.30
CA SER A 227 -45.61 -43.27 -116.57
C SER A 227 -46.53 -42.13 -117.04
N ALA A 228 -46.51 -40.97 -116.37
CA ALA A 228 -47.31 -39.80 -116.75
C ALA A 228 -46.85 -39.19 -118.09
N TYR A 229 -45.55 -39.28 -118.41
CA TYR A 229 -45.02 -38.91 -119.74
C TYR A 229 -45.50 -39.90 -120.82
N GLN A 230 -45.53 -41.21 -120.54
CA GLN A 230 -46.04 -42.23 -121.46
C GLN A 230 -47.55 -42.10 -121.71
N GLU A 231 -48.36 -41.78 -120.69
CA GLU A 231 -49.79 -41.42 -120.87
C GLU A 231 -49.96 -40.18 -121.75
N ARG A 232 -49.14 -39.14 -121.51
CA ARG A 232 -49.18 -37.91 -122.34
C ARG A 232 -48.73 -38.13 -123.78
N GLN A 233 -47.94 -39.17 -124.03
CA GLN A 233 -47.45 -39.54 -125.35
C GLN A 233 -48.40 -40.49 -126.11
N ASN A 234 -49.39 -41.10 -125.43
CA ASN A 234 -50.38 -42.02 -126.00
C ASN A 234 -51.83 -41.69 -125.55
N PRO A 235 -52.48 -40.67 -126.12
CA PRO A 235 -53.88 -40.35 -125.82
C PRO A 235 -54.87 -41.30 -126.53
N PRO A 236 -55.83 -41.94 -125.84
CA PRO A 236 -57.01 -42.52 -126.47
C PRO A 236 -58.05 -41.46 -126.87
N GLU A 237 -58.89 -41.77 -127.86
CA GLU A 237 -59.66 -40.80 -128.64
C GLU A 237 -60.95 -40.27 -127.96
N ALA A 238 -61.27 -39.00 -128.25
CA ALA A 238 -62.61 -38.34 -128.25
C ALA A 238 -63.56 -38.67 -127.07
N SER A 239 -63.81 -37.76 -126.11
CA SER A 239 -64.63 -36.53 -126.30
C SER A 239 -65.10 -36.00 -124.90
N VAL A 240 -65.72 -34.83 -124.66
CA VAL A 240 -66.17 -33.70 -125.52
C VAL A 240 -66.26 -32.38 -124.69
N VAL A 241 -66.09 -31.22 -125.35
CA VAL A 241 -66.47 -29.81 -124.98
C VAL A 241 -66.10 -29.22 -123.61
N VAL A 242 -65.26 -28.18 -123.69
CA VAL A 242 -64.98 -27.11 -122.72
C VAL A 242 -65.81 -25.85 -123.11
N PRO A 243 -66.11 -24.92 -122.19
CA PRO A 243 -65.63 -23.55 -122.43
C PRO A 243 -64.90 -22.93 -121.22
N LEU A 244 -63.69 -22.40 -121.48
CA LEU A 244 -63.02 -21.36 -120.68
C LEU A 244 -63.67 -20.01 -121.01
N ASP A 245 -63.56 -18.96 -120.18
CA ASP A 245 -62.50 -17.94 -120.20
C ASP A 245 -62.92 -16.76 -119.25
N PRO A 246 -62.11 -15.70 -118.98
CA PRO A 246 -60.69 -15.66 -118.57
C PRO A 246 -60.43 -14.55 -117.49
N ASN A 247 -59.16 -14.06 -117.41
CA ASN A 247 -58.62 -12.97 -116.55
C ASN A 247 -58.32 -13.37 -115.09
N ILE A 248 -57.09 -13.38 -114.56
CA ILE A 248 -55.85 -12.60 -114.79
C ILE A 248 -55.95 -11.11 -114.42
N SER A 249 -55.56 -10.79 -113.17
CA SER A 249 -54.79 -9.59 -112.76
C SER A 249 -54.30 -9.81 -111.31
N ARG A 250 -53.01 -10.02 -111.09
CA ARG A 250 -51.99 -9.01 -110.69
C ARG A 250 -52.14 -8.45 -109.25
N LEU A 251 -51.20 -8.88 -108.41
CA LEU A 251 -50.55 -8.19 -107.26
C LEU A 251 -50.17 -6.71 -107.56
N PRO A 252 -49.72 -5.85 -106.60
CA PRO A 252 -49.29 -6.11 -105.20
C PRO A 252 -49.71 -5.05 -104.12
N ALA A 253 -49.13 -5.22 -102.91
CA ALA A 253 -48.60 -4.18 -102.00
C ALA A 253 -49.53 -3.39 -101.02
N GLY A 254 -49.38 -3.70 -99.73
CA GLY A 254 -48.76 -2.80 -98.73
C GLY A 254 -49.53 -1.61 -98.18
N PHE A 255 -49.80 -1.64 -96.86
CA PHE A 255 -49.28 -0.68 -95.87
C PHE A 255 -49.08 -1.40 -94.52
#